data_AF-A0A9C8JB52-F1
#
_entry.id   AF-A0A9C8JB52-F1
#
_cell.length_a   1.000
_cell.length_b   1.000
_cell.length_c   1.000
_cell.angle_alpha   90.00
_cell.angle_beta   90.00
_cell.angle_gamma   90.00
#
_symmetry.space_group_name_H-M   'P 1'
#
loop_
_entity.id
_entity.type
_entity.pdbx_description
1 polymer ?
#
loop_
_entity_poly.entity_id
_entity_poly.type
_entity_poly.pdbx_seq_one_letter_code
_entity_poly.pdbx_strand_id
1 'polypeptide(L)'
;SIAAQQRQPQVQIYAFEPIPHTFSALKKNFEHRGINGRLFNCGISNKPETATFTYYQNMSGLSGRFANIESEQAAARAVIGEETSLLQGENKGDIEAYLEEVYKSQAVECRLDTISNVIRSENICQVDLLKIDIEKSECLALQGIEEQHWPLIKQIAMEVDGDEHLEFVTSTLKKYGFDVYIDDFIRANNDGDDPFNVYMLYAHNRRFKPASDGKRAHIKNYTEGEIKQALMSQLPEFMVPSEIIFIKHIPLLQNGKLDMSSLKQFTATHTHTEPGRQAVSEQEKKVAEIWNLVLKRTDSPVDKSFFELGGTSFDIVNLQQQMQAEFSIEISIIELFRHKTILEQSEFITSLLRQQAFKPEPQDKRMSKRKVVNKRRKNNIKVD
;
A
#
# COMPACT_ATOMS: atom_id res chain seq x y z
N SER A 1 -7.20 14.21 5.47
CA SER A 1 -7.91 15.43 5.01
C SER A 1 -9.42 15.26 4.90
N ILE A 2 -9.96 14.50 3.93
CA ILE A 2 -11.42 14.39 3.66
C ILE A 2 -12.25 14.09 4.93
N ALA A 3 -11.90 13.04 5.67
CA ALA A 3 -12.62 12.65 6.89
C ALA A 3 -12.60 13.71 8.00
N ALA A 4 -11.55 14.53 8.08
CA ALA A 4 -11.47 15.64 9.02
C ALA A 4 -12.48 16.74 8.65
N GLN A 5 -12.52 17.13 7.38
CA GLN A 5 -13.46 18.15 6.89
C GLN A 5 -14.92 17.69 6.95
N GLN A 6 -15.21 16.42 6.67
CA GLN A 6 -16.56 15.86 6.84
C GLN A 6 -17.05 15.92 8.30
N ARG A 7 -16.15 15.71 9.27
CA ARG A 7 -16.46 15.77 10.71
C ARG A 7 -16.43 17.19 11.28
N GLN A 8 -15.64 18.08 10.70
CA GLN A 8 -15.44 19.46 11.11
C GLN A 8 -15.31 20.35 9.85
N PRO A 9 -16.41 20.86 9.29
CA PRO A 9 -16.38 21.65 8.05
C PRO A 9 -15.54 22.93 8.11
N GLN A 10 -15.26 23.43 9.32
CA GLN A 10 -14.43 24.61 9.58
C GLN A 10 -12.94 24.27 9.84
N VAL A 11 -12.53 23.00 9.70
CA VAL A 11 -11.12 22.62 9.86
C VAL A 11 -10.26 23.29 8.80
N GLN A 12 -9.15 23.88 9.22
CA GLN A 12 -8.10 24.34 8.31
C GLN A 12 -7.04 23.25 8.20
N ILE A 13 -6.72 22.85 6.97
CA ILE A 13 -5.74 21.80 6.70
C ILE A 13 -4.50 22.43 6.07
N TYR A 14 -3.34 22.24 6.68
CA TYR A 14 -2.05 22.65 6.14
C TYR A 14 -1.33 21.36 5.70
N ALA A 15 -0.97 21.25 4.42
CA ALA A 15 -0.36 20.05 3.87
C ALA A 15 0.88 20.36 3.03
N PHE A 16 1.88 19.50 3.15
CA PHE A 16 3.24 19.68 2.65
C PHE A 16 3.56 18.54 1.70
N GLU A 17 4.15 18.86 0.56
CA GLU A 17 4.67 17.88 -0.39
C GLU A 17 5.86 18.52 -1.11
N PRO A 18 7.11 18.07 -0.87
CA PRO A 18 8.31 18.67 -1.46
C PRO A 18 8.45 18.46 -2.97
N ILE A 19 7.98 17.33 -3.51
CA ILE A 19 8.28 16.91 -4.88
C ILE A 19 7.25 17.53 -5.83
N PRO A 20 7.63 18.38 -6.81
CA PRO A 20 6.67 19.12 -7.64
C PRO A 20 5.68 18.25 -8.43
N HIS A 21 6.08 17.04 -8.82
CA HIS A 21 5.20 16.08 -9.49
C HIS A 21 4.10 15.56 -8.55
N THR A 22 4.47 15.09 -7.37
CA THR A 22 3.56 14.62 -6.32
C THR A 22 2.68 15.77 -5.80
N PHE A 23 3.25 16.97 -5.63
CA PHE A 23 2.52 18.18 -5.24
C PHE A 23 1.40 18.53 -6.24
N SER A 24 1.66 18.37 -7.54
CA SER A 24 0.66 18.57 -8.60
C SER A 24 -0.52 17.59 -8.48
N ALA A 25 -0.25 16.33 -8.12
CA ALA A 25 -1.29 15.34 -7.85
C ALA A 25 -2.07 15.65 -6.55
N LEU A 26 -1.37 15.99 -5.46
CA LEU A 26 -1.97 16.43 -4.19
C LEU A 26 -2.92 17.62 -4.39
N LYS A 27 -2.49 18.62 -5.16
CA LYS A 27 -3.29 19.80 -5.50
C LYS A 27 -4.58 19.44 -6.24
N LYS A 28 -4.48 18.63 -7.31
CA LYS A 28 -5.65 18.14 -8.05
C LYS A 28 -6.60 17.35 -7.15
N ASN A 29 -6.08 16.56 -6.21
CA ASN A 29 -6.89 15.80 -5.25
C ASN A 29 -7.65 16.73 -4.29
N PHE A 30 -7.04 17.81 -3.81
CA PHE A 30 -7.70 18.82 -2.98
C PHE A 30 -8.79 19.56 -3.77
N GLU A 31 -8.49 20.02 -4.99
CA GLU A 31 -9.43 20.71 -5.88
C GLU A 31 -10.64 19.82 -6.22
N HIS A 32 -10.40 18.58 -6.68
CA HIS A 32 -11.45 17.65 -7.07
C HIS A 32 -12.37 17.22 -5.91
N ARG A 33 -11.82 17.15 -4.69
CA ARG A 33 -12.57 16.76 -3.48
C ARG A 33 -13.12 17.96 -2.68
N GLY A 34 -12.91 19.20 -3.16
CA GLY A 34 -13.34 20.42 -2.47
C GLY A 34 -12.73 20.58 -1.08
N ILE A 35 -11.46 20.17 -0.90
CA ILE A 35 -10.79 20.19 0.41
C ILE A 35 -10.36 21.61 0.74
N ASN A 36 -10.86 22.14 1.86
CA ASN A 36 -10.47 23.43 2.40
C ASN A 36 -9.10 23.31 3.10
N GLY A 37 -8.04 23.74 2.44
CA GLY A 37 -6.70 23.69 3.00
C GLY A 37 -5.66 24.46 2.18
N ARG A 38 -4.55 24.78 2.84
CA ARG A 38 -3.39 25.44 2.25
C ARG A 38 -2.30 24.41 1.96
N LEU A 39 -1.82 24.42 0.72
CA LEU A 39 -0.84 23.48 0.21
C LEU A 39 0.51 24.17 0.04
N PHE A 40 1.58 23.52 0.48
CA PHE A 40 2.95 24.02 0.41
C PHE A 40 3.81 23.07 -0.42
N ASN A 41 4.39 23.58 -1.51
CA ASN A 41 5.37 22.86 -2.32
C ASN A 41 6.76 23.00 -1.66
N CYS A 42 6.90 22.38 -0.50
CA CYS A 42 8.14 22.25 0.27
C CYS A 42 7.97 21.14 1.31
N GLY A 43 9.09 20.51 1.68
CA GLY A 43 9.15 19.58 2.80
C GLY A 43 9.41 20.29 4.12
N ILE A 44 9.46 19.51 5.21
CA ILE A 44 9.70 20.00 6.57
C ILE A 44 11.04 19.45 7.08
N SER A 45 11.80 20.28 7.78
CA SER A 45 13.09 19.91 8.39
C SER A 45 13.44 20.80 9.58
N ASN A 46 14.66 20.68 10.11
CA ASN A 46 15.13 21.43 11.28
C ASN A 46 15.51 22.88 10.99
N LYS A 47 15.72 23.23 9.72
CA LYS A 47 16.04 24.58 9.24
C LYS A 47 15.54 24.76 7.79
N PRO A 48 15.37 26.01 7.31
CA PRO A 48 15.09 26.26 5.90
C PRO A 48 16.34 26.00 5.05
N GLU A 49 16.23 25.17 4.03
CA GLU A 49 17.29 24.87 3.08
C GLU A 49 16.73 24.38 1.74
N THR A 50 17.60 24.09 0.77
CA THR A 50 17.25 23.27 -0.40
C THR A 50 18.02 21.96 -0.27
N ALA A 51 17.38 20.83 -0.58
CA ALA A 51 18.00 19.52 -0.54
C ALA A 51 17.55 18.68 -1.73
N THR A 52 18.46 17.84 -2.23
CA THR A 52 18.15 16.83 -3.25
C THR A 52 17.29 15.72 -2.65
N PHE A 53 16.22 15.37 -3.34
CA PHE A 53 15.36 14.21 -3.05
C PHE A 53 15.46 13.20 -4.19
N THR A 54 15.32 11.92 -3.86
CA THR A 54 15.12 10.85 -4.86
C THR A 54 13.64 10.73 -5.14
N TYR A 55 13.22 10.96 -6.38
CA TYR A 55 11.83 10.78 -6.81
C TYR A 55 11.71 9.56 -7.75
N TYR A 56 11.04 8.52 -7.26
CA TYR A 56 10.71 7.32 -8.03
C TYR A 56 9.42 7.55 -8.83
N GLN A 57 9.50 7.53 -10.16
CA GLN A 57 8.37 7.87 -11.02
C GLN A 57 7.22 6.84 -10.93
N ASN A 58 7.59 5.56 -10.81
CA ASN A 58 6.65 4.43 -10.80
C ASN A 58 6.27 3.98 -9.36
N MET A 59 7.01 4.44 -8.34
CA MET A 59 6.80 4.12 -6.92
C MET A 59 6.90 5.38 -6.06
N SER A 60 6.09 6.39 -6.35
CA SER A 60 6.18 7.71 -5.71
C SER A 60 6.11 7.72 -4.18
N GLY A 61 5.56 6.68 -3.54
CA GLY A 61 5.57 6.51 -2.09
C GLY A 61 6.98 6.37 -1.49
N LEU A 62 7.90 5.68 -2.16
CA LEU A 62 9.29 5.48 -1.70
C LEU A 62 10.17 6.74 -1.86
N SER A 63 9.59 7.87 -2.27
CA SER A 63 10.35 9.05 -2.68
C SER A 63 10.67 9.96 -1.50
N GLY A 64 11.95 10.20 -1.23
CA GLY A 64 12.37 10.90 -0.03
C GLY A 64 13.78 11.48 -0.10
N ARG A 65 14.16 12.18 0.97
CA ARG A 65 15.50 12.77 1.16
C ARG A 65 16.56 11.70 1.42
N PHE A 66 16.19 10.62 2.10
CA PHE A 66 17.07 9.54 2.54
C PHE A 66 16.63 8.17 1.97
N ALA A 67 16.04 8.18 0.77
CA ALA A 67 15.79 6.96 0.01
C ALA A 67 17.12 6.27 -0.32
N ASN A 68 17.25 5.00 0.03
CA ASN A 68 18.48 4.24 -0.12
C ASN A 68 18.29 3.16 -1.19
N ILE A 69 18.52 3.56 -2.45
CA ILE A 69 18.39 2.71 -3.63
C ILE A 69 19.13 1.38 -3.45
N GLU A 70 20.36 1.39 -2.93
CA GLU A 70 21.15 0.16 -2.77
C GLU A 70 20.55 -0.76 -1.71
N SER A 71 20.08 -0.25 -0.57
CA SER A 71 19.42 -1.07 0.47
C SER A 71 18.03 -1.55 0.05
N GLU A 72 17.25 -0.70 -0.63
CA GLU A 72 15.89 -1.02 -1.09
C GLU A 72 15.93 -2.05 -2.23
N GLN A 73 16.85 -1.88 -3.20
CA GLN A 73 17.11 -2.88 -4.24
C GLN A 73 17.76 -4.14 -3.68
N ALA A 74 18.68 -4.05 -2.70
CA ALA A 74 19.25 -5.25 -2.07
C ALA A 74 18.20 -6.03 -1.28
N ALA A 75 17.30 -5.37 -0.55
CA ALA A 75 16.18 -6.01 0.13
C ALA A 75 15.22 -6.68 -0.87
N ALA A 76 14.81 -5.97 -1.93
CA ALA A 76 13.99 -6.55 -3.00
C ALA A 76 14.68 -7.75 -3.68
N ARG A 77 15.97 -7.62 -4.02
CA ARG A 77 16.80 -8.70 -4.59
C ARG A 77 17.08 -9.84 -3.61
N ALA A 78 17.06 -9.61 -2.30
CA ALA A 78 17.22 -10.66 -1.28
C ALA A 78 15.93 -11.47 -1.12
N VAL A 79 14.77 -10.81 -1.04
CA VAL A 79 13.44 -11.46 -1.04
C VAL A 79 13.28 -12.32 -2.30
N ILE A 80 13.57 -11.77 -3.47
CA ILE A 80 13.56 -12.50 -4.75
C ILE A 80 14.70 -13.55 -4.80
N GLY A 81 15.82 -13.29 -4.12
CA GLY A 81 17.03 -14.10 -4.09
C GLY A 81 16.89 -15.40 -3.30
N GLU A 82 16.18 -15.36 -2.18
CA GLU A 82 15.88 -16.56 -1.38
C GLU A 82 14.90 -17.48 -2.13
N GLU A 83 13.85 -16.93 -2.74
CA GLU A 83 12.93 -17.72 -3.60
C GLU A 83 13.61 -18.27 -4.87
N THR A 84 14.59 -17.56 -5.45
CA THR A 84 15.32 -18.05 -6.64
C THR A 84 16.39 -19.12 -6.35
N SER A 85 16.60 -19.52 -5.10
CA SER A 85 17.40 -20.72 -4.80
C SER A 85 16.81 -22.03 -5.37
N LEU A 86 15.53 -22.00 -5.80
CA LEU A 86 14.82 -23.08 -6.49
C LEU A 86 14.76 -22.93 -8.03
N LEU A 87 15.29 -21.84 -8.61
CA LEU A 87 15.04 -21.48 -10.01
C LEU A 87 16.33 -21.39 -10.85
N GLN A 88 16.48 -22.30 -11.82
CA GLN A 88 17.49 -22.20 -12.89
C GLN A 88 16.88 -21.64 -14.18
N GLY A 89 17.56 -20.66 -14.79
CA GLY A 89 17.39 -20.32 -16.21
C GLY A 89 16.33 -19.27 -16.55
N GLU A 90 16.66 -18.45 -17.56
CA GLU A 90 15.83 -17.50 -18.31
C GLU A 90 15.08 -16.38 -17.53
N ASN A 91 14.27 -16.68 -16.51
CA ASN A 91 13.43 -15.69 -15.80
C ASN A 91 14.20 -14.60 -15.03
N LYS A 92 15.52 -14.75 -14.82
CA LYS A 92 16.32 -13.77 -14.05
C LYS A 92 16.50 -12.44 -14.79
N GLY A 93 16.43 -12.44 -16.13
CA GLY A 93 16.58 -11.22 -16.94
C GLY A 93 15.36 -10.29 -16.84
N ASP A 94 14.15 -10.86 -16.92
CA ASP A 94 12.90 -10.09 -16.90
C ASP A 94 12.62 -9.47 -15.54
N ILE A 95 12.99 -10.16 -14.45
CA ILE A 95 12.94 -9.63 -13.08
C ILE A 95 13.86 -8.43 -12.92
N GLU A 96 15.10 -8.50 -13.43
CA GLU A 96 16.05 -7.40 -13.31
C GLU A 96 15.58 -6.18 -14.10
N ALA A 97 15.07 -6.38 -15.33
CA ALA A 97 14.49 -5.31 -16.14
C ALA A 97 13.26 -4.66 -15.46
N TYR A 98 12.40 -5.46 -14.82
CA TYR A 98 11.27 -4.97 -14.04
C TYR A 98 11.72 -4.14 -12.82
N LEU A 99 12.74 -4.59 -12.08
CA LEU A 99 13.30 -3.83 -10.97
C LEU A 99 13.92 -2.51 -11.43
N GLU A 100 14.66 -2.50 -12.55
CA GLU A 100 15.20 -1.27 -13.15
C GLU A 100 14.08 -0.29 -13.56
N GLU A 101 12.96 -0.77 -14.09
CA GLU A 101 11.82 0.07 -14.47
C GLU A 101 11.05 0.60 -13.25
N VAL A 102 10.80 -0.24 -12.23
CA VAL A 102 10.07 0.14 -11.01
C VAL A 102 10.87 1.14 -10.16
N TYR A 103 12.17 0.89 -9.96
CA TYR A 103 13.06 1.75 -9.18
C TYR A 103 13.65 2.91 -10.00
N LYS A 104 13.11 3.18 -11.19
CA LYS A 104 13.51 4.32 -12.02
C LYS A 104 13.28 5.65 -11.28
N SER A 105 14.39 6.25 -10.85
CA SER A 105 14.42 7.46 -10.04
C SER A 105 15.01 8.66 -10.79
N GLN A 106 14.77 9.84 -10.25
CA GLN A 106 15.42 11.08 -10.64
C GLN A 106 15.72 11.93 -9.42
N ALA A 107 16.84 12.65 -9.43
CA ALA A 107 17.18 13.63 -8.42
C ALA A 107 16.34 14.91 -8.61
N VAL A 108 15.70 15.39 -7.55
CA VAL A 108 14.82 16.57 -7.57
C VAL A 108 15.20 17.51 -6.44
N GLU A 109 15.60 18.74 -6.77
CA GLU A 109 15.86 19.78 -5.78
C GLU A 109 14.56 20.26 -5.14
N CYS A 110 14.43 20.05 -3.83
CA CYS A 110 13.24 20.38 -3.06
C CYS A 110 13.56 21.43 -1.99
N ARG A 111 12.67 22.41 -1.84
CA ARG A 111 12.75 23.40 -0.75
C ARG A 111 12.28 22.76 0.55
N LEU A 112 12.98 23.04 1.65
CA LEU A 112 12.61 22.66 3.00
C LEU A 112 12.37 23.90 3.87
N ASP A 113 11.47 23.78 4.84
CA ASP A 113 11.17 24.83 5.83
C ASP A 113 10.93 24.19 7.22
N THR A 114 10.73 25.00 8.26
CA THR A 114 10.45 24.50 9.62
C THR A 114 8.97 24.62 9.98
N ILE A 115 8.49 23.73 10.85
CA ILE A 115 7.14 23.80 11.42
C ILE A 115 6.92 25.16 12.11
N SER A 116 7.96 25.70 12.76
CA SER A 116 7.93 27.03 13.40
C SER A 116 7.73 28.18 12.41
N ASN A 117 8.34 28.12 11.23
CA ASN A 117 8.15 29.12 10.18
C ASN A 117 6.75 29.08 9.58
N VAL A 118 6.19 27.88 9.41
CA VAL A 118 4.77 27.72 9.03
C VAL A 118 3.86 28.34 10.10
N ILE A 119 4.03 27.96 11.38
CA ILE A 119 3.22 28.47 12.49
C ILE A 119 3.22 30.00 12.53
N ARG A 120 4.40 30.64 12.36
CA ARG A 120 4.51 32.10 12.26
C ARG A 120 3.86 32.70 11.03
N SER A 121 4.20 32.20 9.84
CA SER A 121 3.74 32.79 8.56
C SER A 121 2.23 32.63 8.33
N GLU A 122 1.64 31.57 8.86
CA GLU A 122 0.21 31.28 8.80
C GLU A 122 -0.58 31.82 10.02
N ASN A 123 0.12 32.40 11.00
CA ASN A 123 -0.47 32.89 12.27
C ASN A 123 -1.26 31.81 13.03
N ILE A 124 -0.76 30.57 13.05
CA ILE A 124 -1.44 29.42 13.66
C ILE A 124 -1.36 29.53 15.18
N CYS A 125 -2.49 29.85 15.83
CA CYS A 125 -2.57 29.94 17.29
C CYS A 125 -2.69 28.59 18.01
N GLN A 126 -3.07 27.52 17.31
CA GLN A 126 -3.20 26.16 17.84
C GLN A 126 -3.11 25.12 16.72
N VAL A 127 -2.44 24.00 16.99
CA VAL A 127 -2.40 22.83 16.10
C VAL A 127 -3.17 21.70 16.78
N ASP A 128 -4.41 21.47 16.35
CA ASP A 128 -5.29 20.42 16.89
C ASP A 128 -4.85 18.99 16.55
N LEU A 129 -4.06 18.81 15.49
CA LEU A 129 -3.39 17.56 15.14
C LEU A 129 -2.21 17.87 14.23
N LEU A 130 -1.01 17.43 14.62
CA LEU A 130 0.16 17.40 13.76
C LEU A 130 0.36 15.94 13.30
N LYS A 131 0.14 15.65 12.01
CA LYS A 131 0.52 14.35 11.42
C LYS A 131 1.93 14.48 10.84
N ILE A 132 2.83 13.58 11.21
CA ILE A 132 4.19 13.49 10.67
C ILE A 132 4.35 12.12 10.00
N ASP A 133 4.77 12.13 8.76
CA ASP A 133 4.75 10.99 7.84
C ASP A 133 5.72 11.36 6.72
N ILE A 134 7.01 11.21 7.05
CA ILE A 134 8.16 11.76 6.32
C ILE A 134 9.38 10.89 6.63
N GLU A 135 9.47 9.77 5.91
CA GLU A 135 10.44 8.70 6.13
C GLU A 135 11.85 9.22 6.52
N LYS A 136 12.39 8.67 7.61
CA LYS A 136 13.73 8.93 8.17
C LYS A 136 14.02 10.40 8.48
N SER A 137 13.01 11.28 8.48
CA SER A 137 13.14 12.74 8.60
C SER A 137 12.38 13.33 9.78
N GLU A 138 11.75 12.49 10.60
CA GLU A 138 10.90 12.82 11.74
C GLU A 138 11.67 13.61 12.80
N CYS A 139 12.87 13.12 13.14
CA CYS A 139 13.79 13.77 14.07
C CYS A 139 14.11 15.21 13.65
N LEU A 140 14.34 15.44 12.34
CA LEU A 140 14.59 16.77 11.78
C LEU A 140 13.34 17.66 11.87
N ALA A 141 12.15 17.14 11.58
CA ALA A 141 10.91 17.90 11.69
C ALA A 141 10.62 18.34 13.13
N LEU A 142 10.84 17.47 14.13
CA LEU A 142 10.70 17.84 15.54
C LEU A 142 11.74 18.87 15.99
N GLN A 143 12.99 18.77 15.52
CA GLN A 143 14.02 19.78 15.75
C GLN A 143 13.66 21.14 15.14
N GLY A 144 12.81 21.19 14.11
CA GLY A 144 12.26 22.42 13.52
C GLY A 144 11.15 23.10 14.36
N ILE A 145 10.79 22.55 15.52
CA ILE A 145 9.80 23.13 16.44
C ILE A 145 10.54 23.88 17.58
N GLU A 146 10.52 25.20 17.52
CA GLU A 146 11.05 26.11 18.54
C GLU A 146 10.27 25.97 19.85
N GLU A 147 10.95 26.17 20.99
CA GLU A 147 10.41 25.84 22.33
C GLU A 147 9.05 26.50 22.62
N GLN A 148 8.80 27.72 22.14
CA GLN A 148 7.53 28.43 22.35
C GLN A 148 6.36 27.90 21.50
N HIS A 149 6.59 27.09 20.48
CA HIS A 149 5.53 26.54 19.61
C HIS A 149 5.00 25.18 20.09
N TRP A 150 5.79 24.39 20.84
CA TRP A 150 5.34 23.13 21.44
C TRP A 150 4.04 23.23 22.27
N PRO A 151 3.82 24.29 23.09
CA PRO A 151 2.55 24.51 23.78
C PRO A 151 1.31 24.62 22.88
N LEU A 152 1.48 24.98 21.61
CA LEU A 152 0.38 25.18 20.66
C LEU A 152 -0.11 23.86 20.05
N ILE A 153 0.72 22.81 20.10
CA ILE A 153 0.43 21.50 19.52
C ILE A 153 -0.29 20.64 20.57
N LYS A 154 -1.53 20.28 20.26
CA LYS A 154 -2.43 19.52 21.16
C LYS A 154 -2.16 18.02 21.14
N GLN A 155 -1.88 17.47 19.96
CA GLN A 155 -1.63 16.05 19.76
C GLN A 155 -0.85 15.83 18.46
N ILE A 156 -0.08 14.75 18.43
CA ILE A 156 0.76 14.33 17.32
C ILE A 156 0.42 12.87 16.99
N ALA A 157 0.37 12.55 15.71
CA ALA A 157 0.32 11.18 15.22
C ALA A 157 1.42 11.02 14.18
N MET A 158 2.35 10.10 14.37
CA MET A 158 3.52 9.99 13.53
C MET A 158 4.00 8.57 13.31
N GLU A 159 4.38 8.29 12.07
CA GLU A 159 5.22 7.15 11.74
C GLU A 159 6.66 7.48 12.17
N VAL A 160 7.43 6.48 12.60
CA VAL A 160 8.84 6.63 13.03
C VAL A 160 9.65 5.42 12.56
N ASP A 161 10.66 5.68 11.73
CA ASP A 161 11.59 4.68 11.19
C ASP A 161 12.77 4.42 12.14
N GLY A 162 12.86 3.22 12.68
CA GLY A 162 14.01 2.71 13.44
C GLY A 162 14.02 3.07 14.93
N ASP A 163 14.69 2.23 15.71
CA ASP A 163 14.71 2.31 17.19
C ASP A 163 15.43 3.57 17.72
N GLU A 164 16.51 4.01 17.06
CA GLU A 164 17.23 5.26 17.41
C GLU A 164 16.32 6.49 17.27
N HIS A 165 15.55 6.56 16.17
CA HIS A 165 14.59 7.64 15.97
C HIS A 165 13.46 7.56 16.99
N LEU A 166 12.99 6.34 17.34
CA LEU A 166 11.96 6.16 18.36
C LEU A 166 12.40 6.68 19.73
N GLU A 167 13.65 6.45 20.15
CA GLU A 167 14.18 7.01 21.40
C GLU A 167 14.28 8.54 21.34
N PHE A 168 14.82 9.10 20.24
CA PHE A 168 14.93 10.56 20.06
C PHE A 168 13.55 11.25 20.07
N VAL A 169 12.59 10.73 19.32
CA VAL A 169 11.22 11.24 19.25
C VAL A 169 10.56 11.13 20.63
N THR A 170 10.61 9.96 21.27
CA THR A 170 9.95 9.73 22.56
C THR A 170 10.51 10.62 23.68
N SER A 171 11.84 10.78 23.75
CA SER A 171 12.48 11.66 24.73
C SER A 171 12.14 13.14 24.49
N THR A 172 12.16 13.59 23.22
CA THR A 172 11.77 14.95 22.82
C THR A 172 10.32 15.27 23.18
N LEU A 173 9.38 14.39 22.86
CA LEU A 173 7.96 14.59 23.16
C LEU A 173 7.68 14.61 24.67
N LYS A 174 8.33 13.72 25.44
CA LYS A 174 8.25 13.72 26.91
C LYS A 174 8.83 15.02 27.50
N LYS A 175 9.96 15.54 26.99
CA LYS A 175 10.55 16.84 27.40
C LYS A 175 9.52 17.97 27.29
N TYR A 176 8.78 18.04 26.18
CA TYR A 176 7.82 19.12 25.92
C TYR A 176 6.42 18.90 26.52
N GLY A 177 6.25 17.88 27.38
CA GLY A 177 5.04 17.71 28.18
C GLY A 177 3.98 16.79 27.55
N PHE A 178 4.33 16.00 26.54
CA PHE A 178 3.41 15.02 25.97
C PHE A 178 3.43 13.71 26.76
N ASP A 179 2.27 13.05 26.82
CA ASP A 179 2.15 11.62 27.08
C ASP A 179 2.24 10.89 25.74
N VAL A 180 3.03 9.81 25.67
CA VAL A 180 3.44 9.15 24.43
C VAL A 180 3.02 7.68 24.44
N TYR A 181 2.44 7.23 23.33
CA TYR A 181 1.95 5.89 23.09
C TYR A 181 2.53 5.37 21.77
N ILE A 182 3.11 4.18 21.77
CA ILE A 182 3.85 3.62 20.63
C ILE A 182 3.18 2.32 20.21
N ASP A 183 2.86 2.16 18.93
CA ASP A 183 2.35 0.93 18.34
C ASP A 183 3.37 0.29 17.39
N ASP A 184 3.51 -1.02 17.50
CA ASP A 184 4.43 -1.82 16.70
C ASP A 184 3.78 -2.03 15.32
N PHE A 185 4.19 -1.26 14.31
CA PHE A 185 3.54 -1.28 13.00
C PHE A 185 4.21 -2.29 12.06
N ILE A 186 5.54 -2.24 11.97
CA ILE A 186 6.37 -3.25 11.30
C ILE A 186 7.55 -3.57 12.24
N ARG A 187 7.84 -4.86 12.43
CA ARG A 187 9.02 -5.31 13.16
C ARG A 187 9.80 -6.33 12.36
N ALA A 188 11.13 -6.19 12.35
CA ALA A 188 12.02 -7.27 11.97
C ALA A 188 12.01 -8.37 13.06
N ASN A 189 12.27 -9.62 12.68
CA ASN A 189 12.16 -10.78 13.57
C ASN A 189 13.36 -10.95 14.54
N ASN A 190 14.11 -9.89 14.83
CA ASN A 190 15.34 -9.94 15.63
C ASN A 190 15.22 -9.12 16.92
N ASP A 191 15.70 -9.67 18.04
CA ASP A 191 15.67 -9.05 19.38
C ASP A 191 16.76 -7.96 19.58
N GLY A 192 16.96 -7.06 18.62
CA GLY A 192 17.97 -5.99 18.69
C GLY A 192 17.52 -4.72 17.95
N ASP A 193 18.26 -3.62 18.14
CA ASP A 193 18.00 -2.34 17.46
C ASP A 193 18.07 -2.55 15.94
N ASP A 194 16.93 -2.42 15.26
CA ASP A 194 16.78 -2.70 13.83
C ASP A 194 16.29 -1.43 13.10
N PRO A 195 17.07 -0.90 12.13
CA PRO A 195 16.70 0.30 11.39
C PRO A 195 15.51 0.11 10.43
N PHE A 196 15.00 -1.12 10.27
CA PHE A 196 13.81 -1.45 9.49
C PHE A 196 12.55 -1.62 10.35
N ASN A 197 12.63 -1.47 11.67
CA ASN A 197 11.45 -1.37 12.53
C ASN A 197 10.68 -0.08 12.22
N VAL A 198 9.36 -0.14 12.10
CA VAL A 198 8.50 1.05 11.89
C VAL A 198 7.44 1.10 12.98
N TYR A 199 7.30 2.28 13.58
CA TYR A 199 6.43 2.51 14.73
C TYR A 199 5.36 3.55 14.43
N MET A 200 4.13 3.29 14.83
CA MET A 200 3.07 4.29 14.82
C MET A 200 2.92 4.90 16.21
N LEU A 201 3.41 6.13 16.37
CA LEU A 201 3.45 6.88 17.62
C LEU A 201 2.31 7.90 17.70
N TYR A 202 1.62 7.90 18.83
CA TYR A 202 0.59 8.88 19.18
C TYR A 202 1.01 9.64 20.44
N ALA A 203 0.89 10.96 20.44
CA ALA A 203 1.25 11.77 21.59
C ALA A 203 0.18 12.82 21.90
N HIS A 204 -0.16 12.98 23.17
CA HIS A 204 -1.13 13.96 23.66
C HIS A 204 -0.46 14.95 24.62
N ASN A 205 -0.64 16.25 24.36
CA ASN A 205 -0.05 17.29 25.20
C ASN A 205 -0.86 17.45 26.49
N ARG A 206 -0.24 17.18 27.66
CA ARG A 206 -0.87 17.20 28.99
C ARG A 206 -1.55 18.53 29.36
N ARG A 207 -1.21 19.63 28.67
CA ARG A 207 -1.87 20.94 28.84
C ARG A 207 -3.33 20.93 28.39
N PHE A 208 -3.67 20.08 27.42
CA PHE A 208 -5.02 19.96 26.88
C PHE A 208 -5.72 18.81 27.59
N LYS A 209 -6.66 19.14 28.48
CA LYS A 209 -7.55 18.12 29.03
C LYS A 209 -8.37 17.48 27.89
N PRO A 210 -8.53 16.15 27.86
CA PRO A 210 -9.51 15.54 26.96
C PRO A 210 -10.88 16.16 27.26
N ALA A 211 -11.64 16.47 26.20
CA ALA A 211 -12.96 17.04 26.35
C ALA A 211 -13.83 16.05 27.14
N SER A 212 -14.38 16.48 28.29
CA SER A 212 -15.23 15.66 29.15
C SER A 212 -16.47 15.20 28.38
N ASP A 213 -16.47 13.94 27.94
CA ASP A 213 -17.52 13.24 27.19
C ASP A 213 -18.42 14.18 26.36
N GLY A 214 -17.80 14.87 25.40
CA GLY A 214 -18.50 15.78 24.49
C GLY A 214 -19.66 15.05 23.83
N LYS A 215 -20.88 15.62 23.95
CA LYS A 215 -22.18 15.03 23.58
C LYS A 215 -22.04 13.93 22.52
N ARG A 216 -22.07 12.67 22.96
CA ARG A 216 -21.94 11.51 22.06
C ARG A 216 -22.93 11.68 20.91
N ALA A 217 -22.43 11.65 19.68
CA ALA A 217 -23.27 11.78 18.50
C ALA A 217 -24.44 10.78 18.59
N HIS A 218 -25.66 11.22 18.30
CA HIS A 218 -26.82 10.35 18.39
C HIS A 218 -26.81 9.40 17.19
N ILE A 219 -26.11 8.28 17.35
CA ILE A 219 -26.02 7.22 16.34
C ILE A 219 -27.44 6.66 16.18
N LYS A 220 -28.01 6.81 14.97
CA LYS A 220 -29.22 6.07 14.59
C LYS A 220 -28.88 4.58 14.66
N ASN A 221 -29.77 3.77 15.21
CA ASN A 221 -29.64 2.31 15.17
C ASN A 221 -29.81 1.85 13.72
N TYR A 222 -28.69 1.73 13.00
CA TYR A 222 -28.63 1.09 11.69
C TYR A 222 -28.59 -0.42 11.85
N THR A 223 -29.24 -1.13 10.93
CA THR A 223 -29.07 -2.57 10.73
C THR A 223 -27.81 -2.85 9.90
N GLU A 224 -27.28 -4.07 10.00
CA GLU A 224 -26.17 -4.52 9.15
C GLU A 224 -26.50 -4.38 7.66
N GLY A 225 -27.73 -4.70 7.25
CA GLY A 225 -28.19 -4.59 5.87
C GLY A 225 -28.17 -3.17 5.33
N GLU A 226 -28.63 -2.18 6.12
CA GLU A 226 -28.55 -0.76 5.73
C GLU A 226 -27.11 -0.29 5.57
N ILE A 227 -26.18 -0.73 6.42
CA ILE A 227 -24.77 -0.37 6.32
C ILE A 227 -24.14 -1.05 5.08
N LYS A 228 -24.35 -2.36 4.89
CA LYS A 228 -23.86 -3.08 3.70
C LYS A 228 -24.38 -2.44 2.41
N GLN A 229 -25.67 -2.12 2.33
CA GLN A 229 -26.25 -1.45 1.16
C GLN A 229 -25.65 -0.05 0.93
N ALA A 230 -25.44 0.73 1.98
CA ALA A 230 -24.78 2.04 1.89
C ALA A 230 -23.30 1.91 1.43
N LEU A 231 -22.59 0.88 1.88
CA LEU A 231 -21.22 0.58 1.46
C LEU A 231 -21.18 0.14 -0.01
N MET A 232 -22.06 -0.77 -0.46
CA MET A 232 -22.17 -1.19 -1.87
C MET A 232 -22.45 -0.04 -2.83
N SER A 233 -23.05 1.06 -2.36
CA SER A 233 -23.27 2.26 -3.19
C SER A 233 -22.02 3.13 -3.41
N GLN A 234 -20.95 2.89 -2.66
CA GLN A 234 -19.71 3.70 -2.65
C GLN A 234 -18.43 2.88 -2.85
N LEU A 235 -18.50 1.57 -2.62
CA LEU A 235 -17.38 0.63 -2.65
C LEU A 235 -17.70 -0.53 -3.60
N PRO A 236 -16.70 -1.07 -4.31
CA PRO A 236 -16.83 -2.38 -4.96
C PRO A 236 -17.22 -3.45 -3.94
N GLU A 237 -17.98 -4.45 -4.38
CA GLU A 237 -18.52 -5.53 -3.53
C GLU A 237 -17.45 -6.18 -2.64
N PHE A 238 -16.25 -6.42 -3.18
CA PHE A 238 -15.11 -7.02 -2.46
C PHE A 238 -14.48 -6.15 -1.37
N MET A 239 -14.88 -4.88 -1.23
CA MET A 239 -14.49 -3.99 -0.14
C MET A 239 -15.59 -3.84 0.92
N VAL A 240 -16.75 -4.48 0.72
CA VAL A 240 -17.85 -4.49 1.69
C VAL A 240 -17.57 -5.61 2.70
N PRO A 241 -17.52 -5.34 4.02
CA PRO A 241 -17.24 -6.36 5.02
C PRO A 241 -18.26 -7.50 4.98
N SER A 242 -17.77 -8.73 5.09
CA SER A 242 -18.60 -9.94 5.14
C SER A 242 -19.49 -10.02 6.38
N GLU A 243 -19.08 -9.40 7.49
CA GLU A 243 -19.85 -9.26 8.75
C GLU A 243 -19.74 -7.83 9.31
N ILE A 244 -20.79 -7.33 9.97
CA ILE A 244 -20.77 -6.05 10.70
C ILE A 244 -21.22 -6.25 12.15
N ILE A 245 -20.25 -6.27 13.07
CA ILE A 245 -20.49 -6.50 14.50
C ILE A 245 -20.68 -5.17 15.24
N PHE A 246 -21.84 -5.01 15.88
CA PHE A 246 -22.16 -3.82 16.67
C PHE A 246 -21.69 -3.94 18.12
N ILE A 247 -20.69 -3.13 18.50
CA ILE A 247 -20.18 -3.04 19.88
C ILE A 247 -20.61 -1.73 20.55
N LYS A 248 -20.93 -1.76 21.85
CA LYS A 248 -21.39 -0.58 22.61
C LYS A 248 -20.32 0.49 22.78
N HIS A 249 -19.06 0.08 22.78
CA HIS A 249 -17.87 0.93 22.80
C HIS A 249 -16.74 0.13 22.17
N ILE A 250 -15.77 0.82 21.58
CA ILE A 250 -14.50 0.22 21.16
C ILE A 250 -13.73 -0.13 22.44
N PRO A 251 -13.32 -1.40 22.66
CA PRO A 251 -12.55 -1.76 23.85
C PRO A 251 -11.15 -1.17 23.74
N LEU A 252 -10.70 -0.52 24.81
CA LEU A 252 -9.38 0.12 24.87
C LEU A 252 -8.57 -0.46 26.04
N LEU A 253 -7.28 -0.62 25.83
CA LEU A 253 -6.30 -0.90 26.86
C LEU A 253 -6.15 0.32 27.80
N GLN A 254 -5.53 0.14 28.97
CA GLN A 254 -5.31 1.24 29.94
C GLN A 254 -4.52 2.43 29.37
N ASN A 255 -3.74 2.20 28.31
CA ASN A 255 -2.98 3.21 27.57
C ASN A 255 -3.78 3.85 26.41
N GLY A 256 -5.10 3.61 26.32
CA GLY A 256 -5.97 4.19 25.28
C GLY A 256 -5.85 3.55 23.90
N LYS A 257 -4.93 2.58 23.69
CA LYS A 257 -4.88 1.79 22.44
C LYS A 257 -6.10 0.89 22.30
N LEU A 258 -6.37 0.47 21.07
CA LEU A 258 -7.32 -0.57 20.73
C LEU A 258 -6.97 -1.91 21.40
N ASP A 259 -7.88 -2.48 22.19
CA ASP A 259 -7.73 -3.84 22.68
C ASP A 259 -8.18 -4.84 21.60
N MET A 260 -7.25 -5.17 20.72
CA MET A 260 -7.44 -6.14 19.64
C MET A 260 -7.79 -7.54 20.15
N SER A 261 -7.36 -7.92 21.36
CA SER A 261 -7.70 -9.22 21.97
C SER A 261 -9.16 -9.26 22.38
N SER A 262 -9.66 -8.22 23.03
CA SER A 262 -11.08 -8.06 23.33
C SER A 262 -11.92 -7.92 22.05
N LEU A 263 -11.44 -7.23 21.01
CA LEU A 263 -12.13 -7.19 19.71
C LEU A 263 -12.32 -8.57 19.09
N LYS A 264 -11.28 -9.41 19.08
CA LYS A 264 -11.33 -10.78 18.55
C LYS A 264 -12.27 -11.71 19.33
N GLN A 265 -12.62 -11.38 20.57
CA GLN A 265 -13.64 -12.14 21.33
C GLN A 265 -15.06 -11.85 20.83
N PHE A 266 -15.33 -10.65 20.31
CA PHE A 266 -16.63 -10.35 19.70
C PHE A 266 -16.83 -11.09 18.37
N THR A 267 -15.78 -11.30 17.56
CA THR A 267 -15.87 -12.12 16.34
C THR A 267 -16.03 -13.61 16.65
N ALA A 268 -15.32 -14.14 17.66
CA ALA A 268 -15.37 -15.54 18.05
C ALA A 268 -16.75 -16.06 18.53
N THR A 269 -17.70 -15.16 18.80
CA THR A 269 -19.10 -15.51 19.13
C THR A 269 -20.06 -15.42 17.94
N HIS A 270 -19.60 -14.87 16.82
CA HIS A 270 -20.38 -14.65 15.60
C HIS A 270 -19.93 -15.50 14.41
N THR A 271 -18.88 -16.32 14.57
CA THR A 271 -18.40 -17.23 13.53
C THR A 271 -19.44 -18.28 13.17
N HIS A 272 -20.34 -17.92 12.25
CA HIS A 272 -20.96 -18.86 11.33
C HIS A 272 -19.88 -19.38 10.38
N THR A 273 -19.02 -20.26 10.89
CA THR A 273 -18.28 -21.21 10.05
C THR A 273 -19.27 -22.23 9.50
N GLU A 274 -20.12 -21.78 8.57
CA GLU A 274 -20.59 -22.64 7.50
C GLU A 274 -19.34 -23.29 6.90
N PRO A 275 -19.21 -24.63 6.89
CA PRO A 275 -18.08 -25.30 6.27
C PRO A 275 -18.12 -25.02 4.76
N GLY A 276 -17.26 -24.11 4.32
CA GLY A 276 -17.20 -23.67 2.93
C GLY A 276 -16.97 -24.83 1.96
N ARG A 277 -17.40 -24.63 0.70
CA ARG A 277 -17.38 -25.69 -0.31
C ARG A 277 -15.96 -26.23 -0.51
N GLN A 278 -15.85 -27.56 -0.55
CA GLN A 278 -14.59 -28.26 -0.83
C GLN A 278 -14.35 -28.38 -2.34
N ALA A 279 -13.10 -28.53 -2.74
CA ALA A 279 -12.71 -28.68 -4.15
C ALA A 279 -13.21 -30.01 -4.74
N VAL A 280 -14.02 -29.94 -5.78
CA VAL A 280 -14.61 -31.11 -6.46
C VAL A 280 -14.07 -31.31 -7.88
N SER A 281 -13.70 -30.24 -8.60
CA SER A 281 -13.05 -30.35 -9.91
C SER A 281 -11.53 -30.49 -9.80
N GLU A 282 -10.90 -31.10 -10.82
CA GLU A 282 -9.43 -31.21 -10.85
C GLU A 282 -8.75 -29.84 -10.93
N GLN A 283 -9.39 -28.86 -11.57
CA GLN A 283 -8.91 -27.48 -11.59
C GLN A 283 -9.04 -26.80 -10.22
N GLU A 284 -10.17 -26.95 -9.53
CA GLU A 284 -10.35 -26.44 -8.16
C GLU A 284 -9.29 -27.04 -7.20
N LYS A 285 -9.00 -28.35 -7.30
CA LYS A 285 -7.99 -29.02 -6.47
C LYS A 285 -6.60 -28.46 -6.69
N LYS A 286 -6.14 -28.37 -7.95
CA LYS A 286 -4.83 -27.81 -8.29
C LYS A 286 -4.69 -26.35 -7.85
N VAL A 287 -5.74 -25.55 -8.04
CA VAL A 287 -5.75 -24.16 -7.56
C VAL A 287 -5.69 -24.10 -6.02
N ALA A 288 -6.43 -24.97 -5.32
CA ALA A 288 -6.38 -25.08 -3.86
C ALA A 288 -5.00 -25.55 -3.34
N GLU A 289 -4.34 -26.48 -4.03
CA GLU A 289 -2.99 -26.95 -3.71
C GLU A 289 -1.96 -25.80 -3.77
N ILE A 290 -1.99 -25.00 -4.85
CA ILE A 290 -1.13 -23.81 -4.99
C ILE A 290 -1.44 -22.79 -3.90
N TRP A 291 -2.72 -22.51 -3.62
CA TRP A 291 -3.14 -21.62 -2.53
C TRP A 291 -2.64 -22.09 -1.17
N ASN A 292 -2.77 -23.37 -0.87
CA ASN A 292 -2.34 -23.97 0.39
C ASN A 292 -0.81 -23.87 0.55
N LEU A 293 -0.04 -24.03 -0.52
CA LEU A 293 1.40 -23.82 -0.52
C LEU A 293 1.78 -22.35 -0.27
N VAL A 294 1.18 -21.42 -1.03
CA VAL A 294 1.46 -19.97 -0.93
C VAL A 294 1.05 -19.42 0.46
N LEU A 295 -0.16 -19.71 0.92
CA LEU A 295 -0.68 -19.24 2.20
C LEU A 295 -0.18 -20.04 3.41
N LYS A 296 0.61 -21.10 3.19
CA LYS A 296 1.12 -22.04 4.22
C LYS A 296 -0.02 -22.66 5.06
N ARG A 297 -1.11 -23.04 4.38
CA ARG A 297 -2.33 -23.61 4.97
C ARG A 297 -2.47 -25.09 4.65
N THR A 298 -3.17 -25.83 5.52
CA THR A 298 -3.54 -27.23 5.26
C THR A 298 -4.75 -27.37 4.34
N ASP A 299 -5.66 -26.38 4.38
CA ASP A 299 -6.89 -26.35 3.59
C ASP A 299 -7.40 -24.91 3.42
N SER A 300 -8.06 -24.67 2.28
CA SER A 300 -8.56 -23.38 1.82
C SER A 300 -9.93 -23.61 1.15
N PRO A 301 -11.04 -23.18 1.76
CA PRO A 301 -12.38 -23.39 1.21
C PRO A 301 -12.54 -22.65 -0.13
N VAL A 302 -13.19 -23.29 -1.11
CA VAL A 302 -13.09 -22.81 -2.50
C VAL A 302 -13.93 -21.56 -2.80
N ASP A 303 -14.82 -21.21 -1.88
CA ASP A 303 -15.71 -20.07 -1.88
C ASP A 303 -15.20 -18.90 -1.02
N LYS A 304 -14.03 -19.04 -0.37
CA LYS A 304 -13.40 -17.98 0.42
C LYS A 304 -12.36 -17.21 -0.39
N SER A 305 -12.29 -15.91 -0.12
CA SER A 305 -11.37 -15.00 -0.80
C SER A 305 -9.92 -15.21 -0.33
N PHE A 306 -8.96 -15.13 -1.24
CA PHE A 306 -7.52 -15.24 -0.95
C PHE A 306 -7.10 -14.29 0.19
N PHE A 307 -7.64 -13.07 0.17
CA PHE A 307 -7.38 -12.04 1.18
C PHE A 307 -8.07 -12.34 2.52
N GLU A 308 -9.24 -12.99 2.52
CA GLU A 308 -9.92 -13.41 3.76
C GLU A 308 -9.14 -14.54 4.48
N LEU A 309 -8.41 -15.36 3.71
CA LEU A 309 -7.56 -16.43 4.24
C LEU A 309 -6.17 -15.94 4.68
N GLY A 310 -5.88 -14.65 4.55
CA GLY A 310 -4.65 -13.99 4.99
C GLY A 310 -3.65 -13.62 3.90
N GLY A 311 -3.99 -13.84 2.62
CA GLY A 311 -3.10 -13.54 1.49
C GLY A 311 -2.89 -12.04 1.25
N THR A 312 -1.65 -11.66 0.95
CA THR A 312 -1.24 -10.27 0.66
C THR A 312 -1.04 -10.02 -0.84
N SER A 313 -0.72 -8.77 -1.19
CA SER A 313 -0.37 -8.42 -2.59
C SER A 313 0.94 -9.06 -3.06
N PHE A 314 1.86 -9.38 -2.13
CA PHE A 314 3.09 -10.10 -2.46
C PHE A 314 2.79 -11.58 -2.77
N ASP A 315 1.97 -12.22 -1.94
CA ASP A 315 1.56 -13.62 -2.10
C ASP A 315 0.82 -13.85 -3.43
N ILE A 316 0.11 -12.84 -3.96
CA ILE A 316 -0.52 -12.91 -5.29
C ILE A 316 0.51 -13.02 -6.43
N VAL A 317 1.70 -12.42 -6.31
CA VAL A 317 2.74 -12.55 -7.34
C VAL A 317 3.29 -13.97 -7.37
N ASN A 318 3.52 -14.57 -6.19
CA ASN A 318 3.94 -15.97 -6.08
C ASN A 318 2.85 -16.93 -6.59
N LEU A 319 1.58 -16.73 -6.17
CA LEU A 319 0.41 -17.44 -6.68
C LEU A 319 0.32 -17.38 -8.22
N GLN A 320 0.50 -16.19 -8.81
CA GLN A 320 0.47 -16.00 -10.25
C GLN A 320 1.50 -16.87 -10.96
N GLN A 321 2.75 -16.84 -10.53
CA GLN A 321 3.84 -17.59 -11.16
C GLN A 321 3.60 -19.10 -11.08
N GLN A 322 3.19 -19.61 -9.91
CA GLN A 322 2.88 -21.03 -9.74
C GLN A 322 1.70 -21.48 -10.62
N MET A 323 0.64 -20.66 -10.73
CA MET A 323 -0.47 -20.94 -11.64
C MET A 323 -0.07 -20.93 -13.11
N GLN A 324 0.72 -19.95 -13.53
CA GLN A 324 1.20 -19.87 -14.92
C GLN A 324 2.04 -21.11 -15.29
N ALA A 325 2.92 -21.55 -14.37
CA ALA A 325 3.74 -22.74 -14.55
C ALA A 325 2.90 -24.03 -14.59
N GLU A 326 2.05 -24.27 -13.60
CA GLU A 326 1.24 -25.49 -13.46
C GLU A 326 0.25 -25.68 -14.62
N PHE A 327 -0.35 -24.60 -15.11
CA PHE A 327 -1.37 -24.65 -16.16
C PHE A 327 -0.85 -24.27 -17.56
N SER A 328 0.41 -23.84 -17.71
CA SER A 328 1.01 -23.41 -19.00
C SER A 328 0.22 -22.31 -19.71
N ILE A 329 -0.24 -21.32 -18.94
CA ILE A 329 -1.08 -20.19 -19.40
C ILE A 329 -0.48 -18.86 -18.92
N GLU A 330 -0.72 -17.80 -19.68
CA GLU A 330 -0.46 -16.43 -19.21
C GLU A 330 -1.68 -15.91 -18.45
N ILE A 331 -1.47 -15.48 -17.21
CA ILE A 331 -2.48 -14.85 -16.33
C ILE A 331 -1.93 -13.49 -15.90
N SER A 332 -2.68 -12.41 -16.04
CA SER A 332 -2.24 -11.11 -15.47
C SER A 332 -2.59 -11.00 -13.99
N ILE A 333 -1.77 -10.30 -13.20
CA ILE A 333 -2.04 -10.00 -11.77
C ILE A 333 -3.45 -9.41 -11.59
N ILE A 334 -3.90 -8.54 -12.51
CA ILE A 334 -5.21 -7.89 -12.47
C ILE A 334 -6.36 -8.92 -12.49
N GLU A 335 -6.20 -10.03 -13.20
CA GLU A 335 -7.22 -11.09 -13.24
C GLU A 335 -7.27 -11.89 -11.93
N LEU A 336 -6.15 -12.08 -11.22
CA LEU A 336 -6.15 -12.69 -9.88
C LEU A 336 -6.70 -11.75 -8.79
N PHE A 337 -6.55 -10.44 -8.97
CA PHE A 337 -7.27 -9.46 -8.13
C PHE A 337 -8.78 -9.42 -8.42
N ARG A 338 -9.21 -9.84 -9.61
CA ARG A 338 -10.63 -9.92 -10.03
C ARG A 338 -11.28 -11.22 -9.56
N HIS A 339 -10.65 -12.36 -9.83
CA HIS A 339 -11.08 -13.69 -9.43
C HIS A 339 -10.44 -14.03 -8.09
N LYS A 340 -11.18 -13.86 -7.00
CA LYS A 340 -10.63 -13.80 -5.65
C LYS A 340 -10.70 -15.12 -4.90
N THR A 341 -11.55 -16.04 -5.37
CA THR A 341 -11.79 -17.37 -4.80
C THR A 341 -11.15 -18.47 -5.67
N ILE A 342 -10.86 -19.63 -5.09
CA ILE A 342 -10.39 -20.81 -5.82
C ILE A 342 -11.38 -21.20 -6.92
N LEU A 343 -12.69 -21.12 -6.64
CA LEU A 343 -13.76 -21.38 -7.61
C LEU A 343 -13.61 -20.46 -8.84
N GLU A 344 -13.66 -19.15 -8.65
CA GLU A 344 -13.56 -18.17 -9.74
C GLU A 344 -12.25 -18.31 -10.54
N GLN A 345 -11.13 -18.54 -9.86
CA GLN A 345 -9.84 -18.74 -10.51
C GLN A 345 -9.81 -20.03 -11.33
N SER A 346 -10.37 -21.13 -10.81
CA SER A 346 -10.46 -22.41 -11.53
C SER A 346 -11.37 -22.35 -12.77
N GLU A 347 -12.47 -21.60 -12.71
CA GLU A 347 -13.34 -21.33 -13.85
C GLU A 347 -12.63 -20.46 -14.90
N PHE A 348 -11.94 -19.40 -14.46
CA PHE A 348 -11.16 -18.52 -15.33
C PHE A 348 -10.05 -19.29 -16.07
N ILE A 349 -9.26 -20.09 -15.35
CA ILE A 349 -8.22 -20.98 -15.89
C ILE A 349 -8.82 -21.99 -16.88
N THR A 350 -9.96 -22.61 -16.55
CA THR A 350 -10.69 -23.50 -17.46
C THR A 350 -11.10 -22.80 -18.75
N SER A 351 -11.48 -21.52 -18.68
CA SER A 351 -11.83 -20.71 -19.86
C SER A 351 -10.62 -20.42 -20.75
N LEU A 352 -9.45 -20.13 -20.18
CA LEU A 352 -8.20 -19.87 -20.90
C LEU A 352 -7.70 -21.14 -21.62
N LEU A 353 -7.71 -22.28 -20.93
CA LEU A 353 -7.31 -23.57 -21.51
C LEU A 353 -8.21 -23.96 -22.70
N ARG A 354 -9.53 -23.72 -22.61
CA ARG A 354 -10.46 -23.91 -23.73
C ARG A 354 -10.16 -22.98 -24.92
N GLN A 355 -9.76 -21.74 -24.66
CA GLN A 355 -9.40 -20.78 -25.72
C GLN A 355 -8.07 -21.14 -26.40
N GLN A 356 -7.07 -21.61 -25.66
CA GLN A 356 -5.83 -22.14 -26.25
C GLN A 356 -6.10 -23.34 -27.16
N ALA A 357 -6.90 -24.30 -26.68
CA ALA A 357 -7.28 -25.50 -27.44
C ALA A 357 -8.06 -25.22 -28.74
N PHE A 358 -8.60 -24.01 -28.91
CA PHE A 358 -9.36 -23.61 -30.10
C PHE A 358 -8.57 -22.73 -31.10
N LYS A 359 -7.27 -22.50 -30.89
CA LYS A 359 -6.41 -21.85 -31.90
C LYS A 359 -6.05 -22.86 -33.01
N PRO A 360 -6.51 -22.69 -34.27
CA PRO A 360 -6.08 -23.57 -35.36
C PRO A 360 -4.60 -23.36 -35.70
N GLU A 361 -3.90 -24.44 -36.07
CA GLU A 361 -2.47 -24.38 -36.42
C GLU A 361 -2.18 -23.37 -37.55
N PRO A 362 -1.04 -22.64 -37.51
CA PRO A 362 -0.60 -21.82 -38.62
C PRO A 362 -0.26 -22.70 -39.84
N GLN A 363 -0.97 -22.52 -40.95
CA GLN A 363 -0.68 -23.25 -42.18
C GLN A 363 0.76 -23.01 -42.67
N ASP A 364 1.52 -24.10 -42.77
CA ASP A 364 2.94 -24.11 -43.15
C ASP A 364 3.18 -23.44 -44.52
N LYS A 365 4.00 -22.38 -44.55
CA LYS A 365 4.31 -21.58 -45.75
C LYS A 365 5.31 -22.29 -46.68
N ARG A 366 5.01 -23.52 -47.09
CA ARG A 366 5.85 -24.36 -47.97
C ARG A 366 5.55 -24.30 -49.48
N MET A 367 4.91 -23.24 -50.01
CA MET A 367 4.80 -23.04 -51.47
C MET A 367 4.88 -21.56 -51.93
N SER A 368 6.09 -21.05 -52.22
CA SER A 368 6.24 -19.86 -53.11
C SER A 368 7.59 -19.69 -53.85
N LYS A 369 8.61 -20.56 -53.68
CA LYS A 369 9.93 -20.42 -54.34
C LYS A 369 10.13 -21.23 -55.64
N ARG A 370 9.06 -21.59 -56.36
CA ARG A 370 9.12 -22.21 -57.70
C ARG A 370 8.31 -21.44 -58.75
N LYS A 371 8.64 -20.16 -59.04
CA LYS A 371 8.14 -19.47 -60.26
C LYS A 371 8.86 -18.16 -60.72
N VAL A 372 10.12 -17.88 -60.33
CA VAL A 372 10.84 -16.66 -60.78
C VAL A 372 12.30 -16.91 -61.22
N VAL A 373 12.54 -17.81 -62.18
CA VAL A 373 13.86 -17.91 -62.87
C VAL A 373 13.74 -18.02 -64.41
N ASN A 374 12.54 -18.17 -64.99
CA ASN A 374 12.34 -18.33 -66.44
C ASN A 374 11.80 -17.09 -67.17
N LYS A 375 12.30 -15.88 -66.85
CA LYS A 375 11.97 -14.65 -67.62
C LYS A 375 13.12 -13.63 -67.75
N ARG A 376 14.36 -14.11 -67.88
CA ARG A 376 15.54 -13.31 -68.30
C ARG A 376 16.41 -14.07 -69.31
N ARG A 377 15.82 -14.47 -70.44
CA ARG A 377 16.55 -15.02 -71.62
C ARG A 377 15.72 -14.94 -72.91
N LYS A 378 15.34 -13.70 -73.29
CA LYS A 378 14.88 -13.28 -74.63
C LYS A 378 14.83 -11.74 -74.62
N ASN A 379 15.34 -11.13 -75.68
CA ASN A 379 15.61 -9.69 -75.92
C ASN A 379 17.07 -9.27 -75.65
N ASN A 380 17.96 -9.67 -76.57
CA ASN A 380 19.13 -8.90 -77.05
C ASN A 380 19.78 -9.64 -78.22
N ILE A 381 19.15 -9.60 -79.40
CA ILE A 381 19.75 -9.96 -80.70
C ILE A 381 19.10 -9.07 -81.77
N LYS A 382 19.85 -8.09 -82.30
CA LYS A 382 19.53 -7.32 -83.52
C LYS A 382 18.23 -6.50 -83.45
N VAL A 383 17.83 -5.64 -84.39
CA VAL A 383 18.53 -5.13 -85.57
C VAL A 383 19.04 -3.72 -85.28
N ASP A 384 20.29 -3.40 -85.59
CA ASP A 384 21.31 -4.27 -86.22
C ASP A 384 21.97 -5.30 -85.26
#